data_AF-A0A239ZFJ5-F1
#
_entry.id   AF-A0A239ZFJ5-F1
#
_cell.length_a   1.000
_cell.length_b   1.000
_cell.length_c   1.000
_cell.angle_alpha   90.00
_cell.angle_beta   90.00
_cell.angle_gamma   90.00
#
_symmetry.space_group_name_H-M   'P 1'
#
loop_
_entity.id
_entity.type
_entity.pdbx_description
1 polymer ?
#
loop_
_entity_poly.entity_id
_entity_poly.type
_entity_poly.pdbx_seq_one_letter_code
_entity_poly.pdbx_strand_id
1 'polypeptide(L)'
;MSGHAGYDEHGFDIVCAALSALSATAMLGLTRIAEQEGEYTNSEGRCDMVLSGMINRSGQDILETMILGFEEISRQYPEFVQIHEI
;
A
#
# COMPACT_ATOMS: atom_id res chain seq x y z
N MET A 1 9.56 -19.71 1.01
CA MET A 1 8.51 -19.73 -0.02
C MET A 1 9.21 -19.67 -1.35
N SER A 2 9.12 -20.74 -2.14
CA SER A 2 9.64 -20.83 -3.49
C SER A 2 8.49 -21.25 -4.40
N GLY A 3 8.19 -20.43 -5.40
CA GLY A 3 6.89 -20.35 -6.09
C GLY A 3 6.32 -18.97 -5.78
N HIS A 4 5.94 -18.11 -6.72
CA HIS A 4 5.36 -18.37 -8.03
C HIS A 4 5.48 -17.08 -8.83
N ALA A 5 6.10 -17.10 -10.01
CA ALA A 5 5.86 -16.07 -11.03
C ALA A 5 6.73 -16.26 -12.27
N GLY A 6 6.48 -17.32 -13.04
CA GLY A 6 6.60 -17.15 -14.48
C GLY A 6 5.33 -16.45 -14.91
N TYR A 7 5.39 -15.16 -15.23
CA TYR A 7 4.22 -14.41 -15.70
C TYR A 7 4.47 -13.89 -17.11
N ASP A 8 3.55 -14.27 -17.98
CA ASP A 8 3.32 -13.79 -19.34
C ASP A 8 1.93 -13.16 -19.33
N GLU A 9 1.78 -11.92 -19.85
CA GLU A 9 0.62 -10.99 -19.93
C GLU A 9 -0.41 -10.88 -18.75
N HIS A 10 -0.46 -11.81 -17.82
CA HIS A 10 -1.38 -11.97 -16.68
C HIS A 10 -0.81 -11.48 -15.33
N GLY A 11 0.31 -10.76 -15.33
CA GLY A 11 0.97 -10.29 -14.10
C GLY A 11 0.31 -9.09 -13.41
N PHE A 12 -0.44 -8.28 -14.17
CA PHE A 12 -1.01 -7.02 -13.68
C PHE A 12 -2.03 -7.20 -12.56
N ASP A 13 -2.95 -8.17 -12.68
CA ASP A 13 -4.01 -8.39 -11.69
C ASP A 13 -3.44 -8.76 -10.31
N ILE A 14 -2.29 -9.45 -10.29
CA ILE A 14 -1.63 -9.86 -9.04
C ILE A 14 -0.93 -8.68 -8.39
N VAL A 15 -0.28 -7.82 -9.19
CA VAL A 15 0.32 -6.58 -8.70
C VAL A 15 -0.77 -5.66 -8.12
N CYS A 16 -1.88 -5.46 -8.83
CA CYS A 16 -3.01 -4.67 -8.34
C CYS A 16 -3.62 -5.26 -7.07
N ALA A 17 -3.79 -6.58 -6.98
CA ALA A 17 -4.28 -7.23 -5.77
C ALA A 17 -3.33 -7.03 -4.58
N ALA A 18 -2.02 -7.13 -4.80
CA ALA A 18 -1.02 -6.92 -3.76
C ALA A 18 -1.02 -5.47 -3.25
N LEU A 19 -1.02 -4.49 -4.14
CA LEU A 19 -1.11 -3.06 -3.77
C LEU A 19 -2.43 -2.74 -3.04
N SER A 20 -3.54 -3.31 -3.51
CA SER A 20 -4.86 -3.13 -2.88
C SER A 20 -4.90 -3.71 -1.46
N ALA A 21 -4.32 -4.90 -1.27
CA ALA A 21 -4.26 -5.56 0.03
C ALA A 21 -3.41 -4.77 1.03
N LEU A 22 -2.24 -4.27 0.61
CA LEU A 22 -1.37 -3.44 1.43
C LEU A 22 -2.05 -2.12 1.80
N SER A 23 -2.64 -1.42 0.83
CA SER A 23 -3.34 -0.15 1.05
C SER A 23 -4.51 -0.30 2.03
N ALA A 24 -5.37 -1.30 1.81
CA ALA A 24 -6.51 -1.55 2.68
C ALA A 24 -6.07 -1.95 4.10
N THR A 25 -5.00 -2.73 4.22
CA THR A 25 -4.44 -3.13 5.52
C THR A 25 -3.86 -1.92 6.27
N ALA A 26 -3.16 -1.03 5.57
CA ALA A 26 -2.64 0.20 6.14
C ALA A 26 -3.77 1.12 6.63
N MET A 27 -4.81 1.34 5.81
CA MET A 27 -6.00 2.11 6.22
C MET A 27 -6.65 1.53 7.49
N LEU A 28 -6.81 0.21 7.56
CA LEU A 28 -7.36 -0.47 8.73
C LEU A 28 -6.47 -0.32 9.97
N GLY A 29 -5.15 -0.45 9.80
CA GLY A 29 -4.19 -0.25 10.87
C GLY A 29 -4.19 1.18 11.38
N LEU A 30 -4.18 2.17 10.48
CA LEU A 30 -4.25 3.58 10.82
C LEU A 30 -5.52 3.89 11.62
N THR A 31 -6.66 3.37 11.16
CA THR A 31 -7.96 3.62 11.81
C THR A 31 -8.10 2.90 13.15
N ARG A 32 -7.70 1.63 13.24
CA ARG A 32 -8.07 0.75 14.38
C ARG A 32 -6.95 0.49 15.37
N ILE A 33 -5.70 0.66 14.96
CA ILE A 33 -4.52 0.37 15.79
C ILE A 33 -3.86 1.68 16.21
N ALA A 34 -3.61 2.56 15.23
CA ALA A 34 -3.02 3.87 15.52
C ALA A 34 -4.06 4.89 15.98
N GLU A 35 -5.36 4.63 15.80
CA GLU A 35 -6.43 5.62 16.05
C GLU A 35 -6.12 6.98 15.37
N GLN A 36 -5.51 6.92 14.18
CA GLN A 36 -5.03 8.08 13.45
C GLN A 36 -6.21 8.82 12.81
N GLU A 37 -6.39 10.08 13.19
CA GLU A 37 -7.36 10.97 12.56
C GLU A 37 -6.98 11.20 11.09
N GLY A 38 -7.99 11.20 10.22
CA GLY A 38 -7.81 11.44 8.80
C GLY A 38 -9.04 11.04 7.97
N GLU A 39 -8.93 11.30 6.68
CA GLU A 39 -9.88 10.87 5.67
C GLU A 39 -9.26 9.73 4.85
N TYR A 40 -9.96 8.60 4.80
CA TYR A 40 -9.50 7.40 4.12
C TYR A 40 -10.54 6.98 3.09
N THR A 41 -10.18 7.01 1.80
CA THR A 41 -11.06 6.61 0.71
C THR A 41 -10.43 5.51 -0.13
N ASN A 42 -11.25 4.54 -0.53
CA ASN A 42 -10.87 3.49 -1.46
C ASN A 42 -12.03 3.27 -2.44
N SER A 43 -11.87 3.72 -3.67
CA SER A 43 -12.90 3.70 -4.70
C SER A 43 -12.29 3.62 -6.09
N GLU A 44 -12.83 2.75 -6.94
CA GLU A 44 -12.58 2.75 -8.39
C GLU A 44 -11.09 2.83 -8.78
N GLY A 45 -10.24 2.00 -8.16
CA GLY A 45 -8.81 1.96 -8.48
C GLY A 45 -7.99 3.13 -7.91
N ARG A 46 -8.60 3.98 -7.09
CA ARG A 46 -7.92 5.03 -6.33
C ARG A 46 -8.05 4.79 -4.83
N CYS A 47 -6.93 4.89 -4.14
CA CYS A 47 -6.86 4.88 -2.69
C CYS A 47 -6.20 6.19 -2.23
N ASP A 48 -6.90 6.94 -1.39
CA ASP A 48 -6.40 8.18 -0.82
C ASP A 48 -6.40 8.04 0.72
N MET A 49 -5.28 8.40 1.35
CA MET A 49 -5.12 8.43 2.80
C MET A 49 -4.60 9.81 3.20
N VAL A 50 -5.49 10.65 3.73
CA VAL A 50 -5.18 12.03 4.12
C VAL A 50 -5.20 12.09 5.64
N LEU A 51 -4.01 12.12 6.26
CA LEU A 51 -3.88 12.17 7.70
C LEU A 51 -4.10 13.60 8.22
N SER A 52 -4.78 13.72 9.35
CA SER A 52 -4.95 14.98 10.08
C SER A 52 -4.38 14.89 11.49
N GLY A 53 -3.95 16.02 12.04
CA GLY A 53 -3.36 16.07 13.38
C GLY A 53 -1.92 15.52 13.42
N MET A 54 -1.44 15.21 14.64
CA MET A 54 -0.10 14.64 14.81
C MET A 54 -0.12 13.14 14.59
N ILE A 55 0.78 12.65 13.75
CA ILE A 55 0.99 11.22 13.59
C ILE A 55 1.69 10.63 14.81
N ASN A 56 1.11 9.58 15.38
CA ASN A 56 1.73 8.85 16.48
C ASN A 56 2.69 7.77 15.95
N ARG A 57 3.45 7.15 16.85
CA ARG A 57 4.46 6.16 16.47
C ARG A 57 3.88 4.99 15.67
N SER A 58 2.74 4.45 16.09
CA SER A 58 2.08 3.34 15.39
C SER A 58 1.59 3.75 13.99
N GLY A 59 1.07 4.97 13.84
CA GLY A 59 0.68 5.51 12.53
C GLY A 59 1.88 5.60 11.58
N GLN A 60 3.01 6.10 12.09
CA GLN A 60 4.26 6.17 11.33
C GLN A 60 4.74 4.76 10.93
N ASP A 61 4.81 3.83 11.88
CA ASP A 61 5.26 2.46 11.63
C ASP A 61 4.40 1.75 10.57
N ILE A 62 3.08 2.00 10.57
CA ILE A 62 2.15 1.42 9.58
C ILE A 62 2.36 1.99 8.18
N LEU A 63 2.48 3.33 8.06
CA LEU A 63 2.76 3.96 6.76
C LEU A 63 4.10 3.52 6.20
N GLU A 64 5.14 3.51 7.03
CA GLU A 64 6.49 3.10 6.63
C GLU A 64 6.50 1.63 6.18
N THR A 65 5.78 0.75 6.89
CA THR A 65 5.61 -0.65 6.48
C THR A 65 4.89 -0.79 5.14
N MET A 66 3.86 0.01 4.89
CA MET A 66 3.15 0.01 3.61
C MET A 66 4.06 0.46 2.47
N ILE A 67 4.82 1.54 2.67
CA ILE A 67 5.76 2.08 1.68
C ILE A 67 6.84 1.03 1.34
N LEU A 68 7.44 0.39 2.35
CA LEU A 68 8.41 -0.70 2.13
C LEU A 68 7.80 -1.85 1.29
N GLY A 69 6.53 -2.17 1.50
CA GLY A 69 5.81 -3.14 0.69
C GLY A 69 5.62 -2.71 -0.76
N PHE A 70 5.26 -1.44 -0.99
CA PHE A 70 5.15 -0.87 -2.34
C PHE A 70 6.49 -0.83 -3.05
N GLU A 71 7.55 -0.41 -2.38
CA GLU A 71 8.91 -0.37 -2.92
C GLU A 71 9.38 -1.76 -3.36
N GLU A 72 9.13 -2.78 -2.53
CA GLU A 72 9.50 -4.16 -2.87
C GLU A 72 8.70 -4.68 -4.07
N ILE A 73 7.41 -4.36 -4.18
CA ILE A 73 6.60 -4.72 -5.35
C ILE A 73 7.10 -3.97 -6.60
N SER A 74 7.37 -2.66 -6.50
CA SER A 74 7.88 -1.86 -7.62
C SER A 74 9.25 -2.35 -8.09
N ARG A 75 10.12 -2.80 -7.16
CA ARG A 75 11.41 -3.41 -7.49
C ARG A 75 11.26 -4.73 -8.25
N GLN A 76 10.25 -5.53 -7.92
CA GLN A 76 9.97 -6.81 -8.61
C GLN A 76 9.24 -6.63 -9.94
N TYR A 77 8.43 -5.57 -10.06
CA TYR A 77 7.50 -5.31 -11.17
C TYR A 77 7.58 -3.84 -11.65
N PRO A 78 8.75 -3.36 -12.10
CA PRO A 78 8.97 -1.96 -12.42
C PRO A 78 8.16 -1.46 -13.62
N GLU A 79 7.72 -2.36 -14.53
CA GLU A 79 6.83 -1.99 -15.62
C GLU A 79 5.39 -1.66 -15.18
N PHE A 80 4.96 -2.10 -14.00
CA PHE A 80 3.58 -1.94 -13.52
C PHE A 80 3.42 -0.91 -12.40
N VAL A 81 4.48 -0.58 -11.65
CA VAL A 81 4.40 0.27 -10.46
C VAL A 81 5.48 1.33 -10.45
N GLN A 82 5.06 2.59 -10.31
CA GLN A 82 5.93 3.74 -10.11
C GLN A 82 5.60 4.41 -8.78
N ILE A 83 6.64 4.78 -8.03
CA ILE A 83 6.51 5.49 -6.75
C ILE A 83 7.07 6.89 -6.93
N HIS A 84 6.31 7.89 -6.47
CA HIS A 84 6.71 9.29 -6.50
C HIS A 84 6.61 9.87 -5.09
N GLU A 85 7.69 10.50 -4.64
CA GLU A 85 7.73 11.32 -3.44
C GLU A 85 7.77 12.80 -3.87
N ILE A 86 6.92 13.63 -3.26
CA ILE A 86 6.71 15.05 -3.63
C ILE A 86 6.98 15.94 -2.41
#